data_AF-A0A1T0AV89-F1
#
_entry.id   AF-A0A1T0AV89-F1
#
_cell.length_a   1.000
_cell.length_b   1.000
_cell.length_c   1.000
_cell.angle_alpha   90.00
_cell.angle_beta   90.00
_cell.angle_gamma   90.00
#
_symmetry.space_group_name_H-M   'P 1'
#
loop_
_entity.id
_entity.type
_entity.pdbx_description
1 polymer ?
#
loop_
_entity_poly.entity_id
_entity_poly.type
_entity_poly.pdbx_seq_one_letter_code
_entity_poly.pdbx_strand_id
1 'polypeptide(L)'
;METTMSTSIRFDKLRFVKKLQKADVNSPEFSEKLAEALDEALEQSQAQLATKSDLKDLEVKLVSEMYKMAGFILAGVGALMALLKFFN
;
A
#
# COMPACT_ATOMS: atom_id res chain seq x y z
N MET A 1 -1.20 -21.65 -0.51
CA MET A 1 -0.44 -20.38 -0.41
C MET A 1 -0.39 -19.81 -1.81
N GLU A 2 -1.33 -18.92 -2.14
CA GLU A 2 -1.36 -18.29 -3.46
C GLU A 2 -0.39 -17.11 -3.41
N THR A 3 0.80 -17.32 -3.97
CA THR A 3 1.72 -16.24 -4.31
C THR A 3 1.00 -15.32 -5.29
N THR A 4 0.51 -14.18 -4.81
CA THR A 4 0.22 -13.03 -5.64
C THR A 4 1.52 -12.66 -6.34
N MET A 5 1.70 -13.20 -7.55
CA MET A 5 2.72 -12.78 -8.49
C MET A 5 2.59 -11.26 -8.58
N SER A 6 3.54 -10.56 -7.99
CA SER A 6 3.78 -9.15 -8.26
C SER A 6 4.04 -9.07 -9.76
N THR A 7 3.00 -8.80 -10.53
CA THR A 7 3.10 -8.63 -11.98
C THR A 7 3.95 -7.37 -12.19
N SER A 8 5.28 -7.53 -12.16
CA SER A 8 6.21 -6.45 -12.45
C SER A 8 5.82 -5.94 -13.82
N ILE A 9 5.28 -4.72 -13.90
CA ILE A 9 4.88 -4.13 -15.17
C ILE A 9 6.19 -3.88 -15.92
N ARG A 10 6.53 -4.78 -16.85
CA ARG A 10 7.78 -4.69 -17.62
C ARG A 10 7.57 -3.72 -18.77
N PHE A 11 8.07 -2.50 -18.60
CA PHE A 11 8.04 -1.48 -19.63
C PHE A 11 9.15 -1.74 -20.67
N ASP A 12 8.75 -1.99 -21.92
CA ASP A 12 9.68 -2.22 -23.03
C ASP A 12 9.98 -0.88 -23.72
N LYS A 13 11.06 -0.22 -23.26
CA LYS A 13 11.57 1.05 -23.83
C LYS A 13 11.71 0.98 -25.35
N LEU A 14 12.26 -0.12 -25.87
CA LEU A 14 12.55 -0.25 -27.31
C LEU A 14 11.28 -0.33 -28.16
N ARG A 15 10.26 -1.08 -27.71
CA ARG A 15 8.95 -1.09 -28.38
C ARG A 15 8.28 0.28 -28.33
N PHE A 16 8.43 1.00 -27.22
CA PHE A 16 7.86 2.33 -27.05
C PHE A 16 8.52 3.36 -27.98
N VAL A 17 9.85 3.44 -27.99
CA VAL A 17 10.63 4.30 -28.90
C VAL A 17 10.25 4.03 -30.36
N LYS A 18 10.21 2.76 -30.77
CA LYS A 18 9.83 2.37 -32.14
C LYS A 18 8.39 2.76 -32.51
N LYS A 19 7.47 2.75 -31.55
CA LYS A 19 6.08 3.21 -31.77
C LYS A 19 6.01 4.72 -31.95
N LEU A 20 6.74 5.49 -31.14
CA LEU A 20 6.80 6.95 -31.25
C LEU A 20 7.44 7.41 -32.57
N GLN A 21 8.55 6.76 -32.96
CA GLN A 21 9.19 7.01 -34.25
C GLN A 21 8.28 6.66 -35.44
N LYS A 22 7.50 5.58 -35.35
CA LYS A 22 6.50 5.22 -36.37
C LYS A 22 5.29 6.14 -36.42
N ALA A 23 5.01 6.86 -35.32
CA ALA A 23 3.91 7.81 -35.22
C ALA A 23 4.28 9.22 -35.67
N ASP A 24 5.43 9.39 -36.34
CA ASP A 24 5.95 10.67 -36.85
C ASP A 24 6.20 11.73 -35.75
N VAL A 25 6.50 11.28 -34.53
CA VAL A 25 6.98 12.16 -33.45
C VAL A 25 8.48 12.39 -33.69
N ASN A 26 8.75 13.43 -34.47
CA ASN A 26 10.05 13.83 -35.00
C ASN A 26 11.09 14.16 -33.91
N SER A 27 11.71 13.14 -33.33
CA SER A 27 13.13 13.12 -32.93
C SER A 27 13.43 11.77 -32.24
N PRO A 28 14.44 11.00 -32.70
CA PRO A 28 14.87 9.77 -32.04
C PRO A 28 15.22 10.02 -30.56
N GLU A 29 15.88 11.14 -30.29
CA GLU A 29 16.34 11.55 -28.97
C GLU A 29 15.18 11.83 -28.01
N PHE A 30 14.11 12.49 -28.49
CA PHE A 30 12.92 12.74 -27.69
C PHE A 30 12.22 11.43 -27.31
N SER A 31 12.12 10.49 -28.25
CA SER A 31 11.50 9.19 -28.02
C SER A 31 12.25 8.39 -26.96
N GLU A 32 13.58 8.42 -27.00
CA GLU A 32 14.44 7.78 -25.99
C GLU A 32 14.31 8.44 -24.61
N LYS A 33 14.37 9.77 -24.55
CA LYS A 33 14.21 10.51 -23.29
C LYS A 33 12.84 10.30 -22.66
N LEU A 34 11.79 10.23 -23.47
CA LEU A 34 10.45 9.93 -22.99
C LEU A 34 10.34 8.48 -22.50
N ALA A 35 10.97 7.52 -23.19
CA ALA A 35 11.01 6.13 -22.74
C ALA A 35 11.78 5.97 -21.41
N GLU A 36 12.88 6.71 -21.26
CA GLU A 36 13.68 6.75 -20.04
C GLU A 36 12.86 7.33 -18.87
N ALA A 37 12.25 8.50 -19.06
CA ALA A 37 11.40 9.14 -18.04
C ALA A 37 10.19 8.27 -17.63
N LEU A 38 9.58 7.54 -18.58
CA LEU A 38 8.44 6.67 -18.28
C LEU A 38 8.85 5.45 -17.46
N ASP A 39 10.01 4.88 -17.74
CA ASP A 39 10.54 3.74 -16.98
C ASP A 39 10.92 4.15 -15.57
N GLU A 40 11.59 5.29 -15.40
CA GLU A 40 11.91 5.84 -14.07
C GLU A 40 10.64 6.14 -13.27
N ALA A 41 9.62 6.73 -13.88
CA ALA A 41 8.34 6.98 -13.24
C ALA A 41 7.62 5.67 -12.86
N LEU A 42 7.75 4.61 -13.66
CA LEU A 42 7.17 3.29 -13.36
C LEU A 42 7.95 2.56 -12.28
N GLU A 43 9.27 2.70 -12.20
CA GLU A 43 10.08 2.19 -11.09
C GLU A 43 9.72 2.92 -9.79
N GLN A 44 9.58 4.25 -9.83
CA GLN A 44 9.13 5.04 -8.68
C GLN A 44 7.69 4.74 -8.28
N SER A 45 6.78 4.54 -9.24
CA SER A 45 5.39 4.15 -8.97
C SER A 45 5.27 2.73 -8.44
N GLN A 46 6.28 1.88 -8.66
CA GLN A 46 6.38 0.55 -8.07
C GLN A 46 6.99 0.56 -6.65
N ALA A 47 7.37 1.72 -6.12
CA ALA A 47 7.72 1.88 -4.71
C ALA A 47 6.51 1.46 -3.84
N GLN A 48 6.60 0.26 -3.26
CA GLN A 48 5.68 -0.35 -2.30
C GLN A 48 4.27 0.26 -2.29
N LEU A 49 3.51 -0.01 -3.35
CA LEU A 49 2.08 0.20 -3.34
C LEU A 49 1.50 -0.64 -2.20
N ALA A 50 0.96 0.01 -1.16
CA ALA A 50 0.28 -0.68 -0.07
C ALA A 50 -0.79 -1.60 -0.67
N THR A 51 -0.59 -2.90 -0.49
CA THR A 51 -1.47 -3.91 -1.06
C THR A 51 -2.77 -3.97 -0.26
N LYS A 52 -3.84 -4.48 -0.87
CA LYS A 52 -5.11 -4.70 -0.16
C LYS A 52 -4.93 -5.59 1.08
N SER A 53 -3.95 -6.48 1.09
CA SER A 53 -3.53 -7.27 2.25
C SER A 53 -2.96 -6.40 3.36
N ASP A 54 -2.06 -5.47 3.04
CA ASP A 54 -1.45 -4.58 4.04
C ASP A 54 -2.52 -3.73 4.76
N LEU A 55 -3.55 -3.30 4.02
CA LEU A 55 -4.69 -2.57 4.59
C LEU A 55 -5.55 -3.45 5.53
N LYS A 56 -5.78 -4.72 5.18
CA LYS A 56 -6.52 -5.66 6.04
C LYS A 56 -5.75 -5.98 7.32
N ASP A 57 -4.44 -6.19 7.22
CA ASP A 57 -3.62 -6.45 8.40
C ASP A 57 -3.58 -5.25 9.35
N LEU A 58 -3.65 -4.03 8.80
CA LEU A 58 -3.75 -2.81 9.58
C LEU A 58 -5.12 -2.68 10.29
N GLU A 59 -6.21 -3.02 9.60
CA GLU A 59 -7.57 -3.04 10.18
C GLU A 59 -7.67 -4.03 11.36
N VAL A 60 -7.13 -5.24 11.19
CA VAL A 60 -7.13 -6.26 12.25
C VAL A 60 -6.32 -5.81 13.47
N LYS A 61 -5.15 -5.20 13.25
CA LYS A 61 -4.32 -4.65 14.35
C LYS A 61 -5.07 -3.55 15.11
N LEU A 62 -5.70 -2.62 14.39
CA LEU A 62 -6.43 -1.51 14.98
C LEU A 62 -7.60 -2.00 15.83
N VAL A 63 -8.39 -2.94 15.30
CA VAL A 63 -9.51 -3.55 16.03
C VAL A 63 -9.02 -4.30 17.26
N SER A 64 -7.94 -5.07 17.16
CA SER A 64 -7.33 -5.77 18.29
C SER A 64 -6.90 -4.82 19.41
N GLU A 65 -6.24 -3.71 19.08
CA GLU A 65 -5.83 -2.71 20.07
C GLU A 65 -7.03 -2.02 20.73
N MET A 66 -8.06 -1.69 19.95
CA MET A 66 -9.31 -1.15 20.50
C MET A 66 -9.98 -2.12 21.48
N TYR A 67 -10.03 -3.42 21.17
CA TYR A 67 -10.58 -4.42 22.09
C TYR A 67 -9.78 -4.55 23.38
N LYS A 68 -8.44 -4.46 23.32
CA LYS A 68 -7.60 -4.46 24.53
C LYS A 68 -7.89 -3.25 25.41
N MET A 69 -7.98 -2.06 24.82
CA MET A 69 -8.31 -0.83 25.53
C MET A 69 -9.71 -0.90 26.15
N ALA A 70 -10.71 -1.39 25.40
CA ALA A 70 -12.07 -1.59 25.91
C ALA A 70 -12.10 -2.58 27.09
N GLY A 71 -11.30 -3.66 27.03
CA GLY A 71 -11.15 -4.61 28.13
C GLY A 71 -10.59 -3.97 29.40
N PHE A 72 -9.55 -3.13 29.28
CA PHE A 72 -8.99 -2.40 30.44
C PHE A 72 -9.98 -1.42 31.05
N ILE A 73 -10.74 -0.69 30.22
CA ILE A 73 -11.78 0.24 30.70
C ILE A 73 -12.87 -0.54 31.46
N LEU A 74 -13.38 -1.64 30.89
CA LEU A 74 -14.39 -2.47 31.54
C LEU A 74 -13.90 -3.06 32.86
N ALA A 75 -12.65 -3.54 32.91
CA ALA A 75 -12.05 -4.06 34.13
C ALA A 75 -11.91 -2.96 35.20
N GLY A 76 -11.45 -1.76 34.82
CA GLY A 76 -11.32 -0.63 35.72
C GLY A 76 -12.66 -0.16 36.29
N VAL A 77 -13.69 -0.04 35.45
CA VAL A 77 -15.05 0.32 35.88
C VAL A 77 -15.65 -0.77 36.78
N GLY A 78 -15.45 -2.04 36.44
CA GLY A 78 -15.90 -3.17 37.27
C GLY A 78 -15.24 -3.18 38.65
N ALA A 79 -13.93 -2.93 38.73
CA ALA A 79 -13.20 -2.85 39.99
C ALA A 79 -13.68 -1.67 40.85
N LEU A 80 -13.91 -0.49 40.25
CA LEU A 80 -14.45 0.67 40.96
C LEU A 80 -15.86 0.40 41.51
N MET A 81 -16.75 -0.21 40.72
CA MET A 81 -18.09 -0.58 41.19
C MET A 81 -18.04 -1.61 42.32
N ALA A 82 -17.14 -2.59 42.25
CA ALA A 82 -16.96 -3.58 43.31
C ALA A 82 -16.48 -2.94 44.63
N LEU A 83 -15.54 -1.98 44.55
CA LEU A 83 -15.08 -1.22 45.71
C LEU A 83 -16.21 -0.37 46.30
N LEU A 84 -16.96 0.36 45.47
CA LEU A 84 -18.09 1.17 45.94
C LEU A 84 -19.15 0.34 46.66
N LYS A 85 -19.43 -0.88 46.18
CA LYS A 85 -20.34 -1.82 46.84
C LYS A 85 -19.79 -2.40 48.15
N PHE A 86 -18.47 -2.44 48.33
CA PHE A 86 -17.85 -2.95 49.56
C PHE A 86 -17.83 -1.90 50.68
N PHE A 87 -17.82 -0.61 50.32
CA PHE A 87 -17.79 0.52 51.28
C PHE A 87 -19.17 1.13 51.58
N ASN A 88 -20.24 0.66 50.91
CA ASN A 88 -21.63 1.10 51.13
C ASN A 88 -22.51 -0.07 51.58
#